data_AF-A0A962KFB8-F1
#
_entry.id   AF-A0A962KFB8-F1
#
_cell.length_a   1.000
_cell.length_b   1.000
_cell.length_c   1.000
_cell.angle_alpha   90.00
_cell.angle_beta   90.00
_cell.angle_gamma   90.00
#
_symmetry.space_group_name_H-M   'P 1'
#
loop_
_entity.id
_entity.type
_entity.pdbx_description
1 polymer ?
#
loop_
_entity_poly.entity_id
_entity_poly.type
_entity_poly.pdbx_seq_one_letter_code
_entity_poly.pdbx_strand_id
1 'polypeptide(L)' 'NQSVTFRELRERCDDVSPTSLNSRLKELRELNLVVHSESGYEYTESGRELGEHLLNLSQWAAKWWSD' A
#
# COMPACT_ATOMS: atom_id res chain seq x y z
N ASN A 1 -1.81 3.98 13.07
CA ASN A 1 -2.14 3.05 11.98
C ASN A 1 -3.65 3.07 11.79
N GLN A 2 -4.15 3.45 10.62
CA GLN A 2 -5.58 3.38 10.33
C GLN A 2 -5.81 2.20 9.39
N SER A 3 -6.63 1.24 9.84
CA SER A 3 -7.08 0.12 9.02
C SER A 3 -8.08 0.59 7.98
N VAL A 4 -8.05 -0.04 6.80
CA VAL A 4 -8.89 0.29 5.66
C VAL A 4 -9.50 -0.98 5.05
N THR A 5 -10.75 -0.89 4.66
CA THR A 5 -11.45 -2.00 3.99
C THR A 5 -10.86 -2.25 2.60
N PHE A 6 -11.09 -3.44 2.06
CA PHE A 6 -10.72 -3.77 0.68
C PHE A 6 -11.30 -2.78 -0.35
N ARG A 7 -12.54 -2.32 -0.10
CA ARG A 7 -13.22 -1.35 -0.94
C ARG A 7 -12.49 -0.01 -0.95
N GLU A 8 -12.15 0.52 0.22
CA GLU A 8 -11.40 1.78 0.33
C GLU A 8 -10.01 1.68 -0.29
N LEU A 9 -9.32 0.54 -0.14
CA LEU A 9 -8.04 0.31 -0.81
C LEU A 9 -8.18 0.35 -2.34
N ARG A 10 -9.23 -0.27 -2.87
CA ARG A 10 -9.49 -0.26 -4.31
C ARG A 10 -9.78 1.15 -4.83
N GLU A 11 -10.62 1.90 -4.12
CA GLU A 11 -10.94 3.29 -4.44
C GLU A 11 -9.67 4.17 -4.41
N ARG A 12 -8.75 3.93 -3.47
CA ARG A 12 -7.45 4.64 -3.36
C ARG A 12 -6.41 4.23 -4.39
N CYS A 13 -6.61 3.12 -5.09
CA CYS A 13 -5.69 2.59 -6.11
C CYS A 13 -6.30 2.70 -7.52
N ASP A 14 -7.02 3.79 -7.79
CA ASP A 14 -7.63 4.09 -9.10
C ASP A 14 -8.49 2.94 -9.66
N ASP A 15 -9.28 2.33 -8.79
CA ASP A 15 -10.19 1.22 -9.13
C ASP A 15 -9.51 -0.01 -9.76
N VAL A 16 -8.24 -0.25 -9.42
CA VAL A 16 -7.47 -1.45 -9.79
C VAL A 16 -8.32 -2.73 -9.71
N SER A 17 -8.07 -3.67 -10.63
CA SER A 17 -8.86 -4.90 -10.70
C SER A 17 -8.83 -5.65 -9.35
N PRO A 18 -9.98 -6.20 -8.89
CA PRO A 18 -10.02 -6.92 -7.61
C PRO A 18 -9.02 -8.08 -7.52
N THR A 19 -8.79 -8.77 -8.64
CA THR A 19 -7.80 -9.87 -8.71
C THR A 19 -6.38 -9.35 -8.53
N SER A 20 -6.01 -8.25 -9.20
CA SER A 20 -4.69 -7.64 -9.05
C SER A 20 -4.45 -7.13 -7.63
N LEU A 21 -5.46 -6.48 -7.01
CA LEU A 21 -5.36 -6.00 -5.64
C LEU A 21 -5.23 -7.16 -4.64
N ASN A 22 -6.01 -8.23 -4.81
CA ASN A 22 -5.89 -9.42 -3.97
C ASN A 22 -4.52 -10.08 -4.06
N SER A 23 -3.95 -10.23 -5.26
CA SER A 23 -2.60 -10.78 -5.43
C SER A 23 -1.56 -9.94 -4.71
N ARG A 24 -1.60 -8.61 -4.88
CA ARG A 24 -0.68 -7.67 -4.20
C ARG A 24 -0.83 -7.72 -2.68
N LEU A 25 -2.06 -7.73 -2.15
CA LEU A 25 -2.30 -7.82 -0.70
C LEU A 25 -1.83 -9.15 -0.13
N LYS A 26 -1.93 -10.25 -0.89
CA LYS A 26 -1.38 -11.55 -0.49
C LYS A 26 0.15 -11.48 -0.40
N GLU A 27 0.82 -10.97 -1.43
CA GLU A 27 2.28 -10.81 -1.46
C GLU A 27 2.79 -9.91 -0.32
N LEU A 28 2.14 -8.75 -0.10
CA LEU A 28 2.50 -7.82 0.98
C LEU A 28 2.31 -8.44 2.38
N ARG A 29 1.35 -9.35 2.53
CA ARG A 29 1.15 -10.12 3.78
C ARG A 29 2.21 -11.20 3.95
N GLU A 30 2.58 -11.90 2.88
CA GLU A 30 3.67 -12.90 2.90
C GLU A 30 5.02 -12.25 3.24
N LEU A 31 5.23 -11.00 2.82
CA LEU A 31 6.40 -10.19 3.16
C LEU A 31 6.31 -9.49 4.53
N ASN A 32 5.23 -9.68 5.29
CA ASN A 32 4.99 -9.04 6.58
C ASN A 32 5.04 -7.49 6.52
N LEU A 33 4.57 -6.90 5.43
CA LEU A 33 4.44 -5.45 5.23
C LEU A 33 3.01 -4.96 5.52
N VAL A 34 2.03 -5.83 5.34
CA VAL A 34 0.60 -5.55 5.62
C VAL A 34 0.04 -6.68 6.46
N VAL A 35 -0.85 -6.34 7.38
CA VAL A 35 -1.70 -7.30 8.11
C VAL A 35 -3.17 -7.03 7.82
N HIS A 36 -4.00 -8.05 8.03
CA HIS A 36 -5.44 -7.96 7.90
C HIS A 36 -6.05 -8.27 9.27
N SER A 37 -6.60 -7.25 9.92
CA SER A 37 -7.31 -7.34 11.20
C SER A 37 -8.83 -7.25 10.98
N GLU A 38 -9.62 -7.33 12.05
CA GLU A 38 -11.09 -7.27 11.96
C GLU A 38 -11.60 -5.96 11.33
N SER A 39 -10.83 -4.88 11.43
CA SER A 39 -11.15 -3.57 10.87
C SER A 39 -10.64 -3.34 9.45
N GLY A 40 -9.95 -4.32 8.85
CA GLY A 40 -9.42 -4.25 7.49
C GLY A 40 -7.90 -4.40 7.40
N TYR A 41 -7.32 -3.86 6.34
CA TYR A 41 -5.90 -3.92 6.04
C TYR A 41 -5.16 -2.74 6.64
N GLU A 42 -3.99 -3.00 7.21
CA GLU A 42 -3.13 -1.98 7.79
C GLU A 42 -1.65 -2.35 7.60
N TYR A 43 -0.77 -1.36 7.62
CA TYR A 43 0.67 -1.61 7.55
C TYR A 43 1.16 -2.30 8.82
N THR A 44 2.19 -3.14 8.71
CA THR A 44 3.05 -3.42 9.86
C THR A 44 3.95 -2.22 10.13
N GLU A 45 4.71 -2.24 11.23
CA GLU A 45 5.68 -1.18 11.49
C GLU A 45 6.74 -1.10 10.38
N SER A 46 7.26 -2.24 9.92
CA SER A 46 8.21 -2.29 8.79
C SER A 46 7.56 -1.89 7.47
N GLY A 47 6.29 -2.23 7.25
CA GLY A 47 5.54 -1.80 6.08
C GLY A 47 5.37 -0.29 6.01
N ARG A 48 5.15 0.35 7.16
CA ARG A 48 5.05 1.81 7.30
C ARG A 48 6.38 2.48 6.99
N GLU A 49 7.46 2.01 7.61
CA GLU A 49 8.82 2.52 7.36
C GLU A 49 9.19 2.42 5.88
N LEU A 50 8.98 1.26 5.25
CA LEU A 50 9.23 1.08 3.82
C LEU A 50 8.35 2.00 2.96
N GLY A 51 7.07 2.14 3.29
CA GLY A 51 6.15 3.05 2.60
C GLY A 51 6.62 4.50 2.64
N GLU A 52 7.11 4.97 3.79
CA GLU A 52 7.69 6.31 3.94
C GLU A 52 8.93 6.50 3.07
N HIS A 53 9.82 5.50 2.99
CA HIS A 53 10.98 5.55 2.09
C HIS A 53 10.58 5.60 0.61
N LEU A 54 9.62 4.77 0.18
CA LEU A 54 9.13 4.76 -1.20
C LEU A 54 8.44 6.08 -1.57
N LEU A 55 7.70 6.69 -0.64
CA LEU A 55 7.06 7.98 -0.84
C LEU A 55 8.10 9.10 -0.99
N ASN A 56 9.13 9.11 -0.14
CA ASN A 56 10.24 10.05 -0.26
C ASN A 56 10.99 9.90 -1.59
N LEU A 57 11.22 8.66 -2.03
CA LEU A 57 11.84 8.38 -3.34
C LEU A 57 10.95 8.88 -4.49
N SER A 58 9.63 8.64 -4.41
CA SER A 58 8.66 9.11 -5.40
C SER A 58 8.64 10.65 -5.50
N GLN A 59 8.67 11.35 -4.37
CA GLN A 59 8.73 12.82 -4.33
C GLN A 59 10.04 13.35 -4.90
N TRP A 60 11.17 12.72 -4.55
CA TRP A 60 12.46 13.06 -5.12
C TRP A 60 12.43 12.87 -6.65
N ALA A 61 11.93 11.73 -7.13
CA ALA A 61 11.83 11.47 -8.57
C ALA A 61 10.95 12.52 -9.28
N ALA A 62 9.79 12.86 -8.70
CA ALA A 62 8.90 13.89 -9.25
C ALA A 62 9.54 15.29 -9.33
N LYS A 63 10.48 15.62 -8.43
CA LYS A 63 11.23 16.88 -8.48
C LYS A 63 12.20 16.95 -9.66
N TRP A 64 12.77 15.82 -10.06
CA TRP A 64 13.81 15.75 -11.11
C TRP A 64 13.28 15.24 -12.45
N TRP A 65 12.08 14.68 -12.45
CA TRP A 65 11.33 14.41 -13.68
C TRP A 65 10.80 15.73 -14.22
N SER A 66 11.58 16.37 -15.08
CA SER A 66 11.05 17.30 -16.06
C SER A 66 10.50 16.46 -17.21
N ASP A 67 9.24 16.69 -17.59
CA ASP A 67 8.77 16.28 -18.92
C ASP A 67 9.73 16.72 -20.04
#